data_AF-A0A1V5Z608-F1
#
_entry.id   AF-A0A1V5Z608-F1
#
_cell.length_a   1.000
_cell.length_b   1.000
_cell.length_c   1.000
_cell.angle_alpha   90.00
_cell.angle_beta   90.00
_cell.angle_gamma   90.00
#
_symmetry.space_group_name_H-M   'P 1'
#
loop_
_entity.id
_entity.type
_entity.pdbx_description
1 polymer ?
#
loop_
_entity_poly.entity_id
_entity_poly.type
_entity_poly.pdbx_seq_one_letter_code
_entity_poly.pdbx_strand_id
1 'polypeptide(L)'
;MGGLYHGKILLHWCDSCHTPVLSDRCSCESRTRAVQVTPPGDARPAFPDDIEFVNRIYEEQFGMSIIPEGQIALLNKVPDNDRMEEIVVGGAIVGAIRYIPAKGCWEALPRPEAALIEKPKRRFIVIDDGAVMSVKDGRSLLAPGLVFCDPSVREGDEVFMMTRSGICAGVGRAKVDADIAGKMERGQVVKTRKNIPSTYVPGKATWDDAVRANADILAKAEKASGKFIADHIGPYEHLPMSVSYSGGKDSLATLLVVMNTYRKLPILYIDTGLEFPSTEENVRDVQRQYDLMCVRIESRDEFWRDFELSGPPARDNRWCCRTSKLEPLRRHIIESYGEDGELVSFIGQRKYESFSRMKNPRVWRNSYVQNQVCLAPIHTWTALHVWLYIFRENAPFNYLYMHGVDRMGCYMCPASDVGVLEKIKSVHPELWQEWEDAVSIWMEKNGISKSWFESGKWRTRGDGAA
;
A
#
# COMPACT_ATOMS: atom_id res chain seq x y z
N MET A 1 22.66 -3.51 5.93
CA MET A 1 21.50 -4.42 5.91
C MET A 1 20.94 -4.38 4.50
N GLY A 2 20.98 -5.51 3.78
CA GLY A 2 20.40 -5.57 2.43
C GLY A 2 18.90 -5.28 2.50
N GLY A 3 18.40 -4.39 1.65
CA GLY A 3 16.98 -4.04 1.63
C GLY A 3 16.09 -5.25 1.38
N LEU A 4 14.85 -5.22 1.87
CA LEU A 4 13.81 -6.21 1.59
C LEU A 4 13.31 -6.03 0.15
N TYR A 5 14.13 -6.42 -0.82
CA TYR A 5 13.78 -6.38 -2.24
C TYR A 5 12.88 -7.57 -2.59
N HIS A 6 11.72 -7.30 -3.18
CA HIS A 6 10.83 -8.34 -3.73
C HIS A 6 11.01 -8.59 -5.24
N GLY A 7 11.97 -7.88 -5.83
CA GLY A 7 12.28 -7.86 -7.24
C GLY A 7 13.07 -6.61 -7.58
N LYS A 8 13.36 -6.40 -8.87
CA LYS A 8 13.93 -5.14 -9.35
C LYS A 8 12.91 -4.02 -9.09
N ILE A 9 13.37 -2.89 -8.54
CA ILE A 9 12.57 -1.66 -8.50
C ILE A 9 12.52 -1.10 -9.92
N LEU A 10 11.33 -1.03 -10.49
CA LEU A 10 11.10 -0.61 -11.88
C LEU A 10 10.66 0.84 -12.00
N LEU A 11 10.54 1.56 -10.88
CA LEU A 11 10.05 2.93 -10.87
C LEU A 11 11.12 3.90 -11.41
N HIS A 12 10.80 4.50 -12.55
CA HIS A 12 11.52 5.61 -13.15
C HIS A 12 10.59 6.83 -13.27
N TRP A 13 11.17 7.98 -13.63
CA TRP A 13 10.47 9.22 -13.89
C TRP A 13 10.88 9.80 -15.25
N CYS A 14 9.91 10.25 -16.04
CA CYS A 14 10.14 10.99 -17.27
C CYS A 14 10.02 12.49 -16.98
N ASP A 15 11.12 13.24 -17.04
CA ASP A 15 11.10 14.68 -16.81
C ASP A 15 10.43 15.47 -17.94
N SER A 16 10.28 14.88 -19.14
CA SER A 16 9.57 15.50 -20.27
C SER A 16 8.05 15.38 -20.15
N CYS A 17 7.56 14.25 -19.69
CA CYS A 17 6.12 14.00 -19.50
C CYS A 17 5.63 14.33 -18.09
N HIS A 18 6.55 14.48 -17.12
CA HIS A 18 6.25 14.59 -15.70
C HIS A 18 5.43 13.42 -15.14
N THR A 19 5.72 12.21 -15.64
CA THR A 19 5.00 10.98 -15.29
C THR A 19 5.94 9.90 -14.75
N PRO A 20 5.43 8.98 -13.92
CA PRO A 20 6.17 7.77 -13.57
C PRO A 20 6.21 6.81 -14.75
N VAL A 21 7.34 6.13 -14.96
CA VAL A 21 7.57 5.18 -16.05
C VAL A 21 8.18 3.89 -15.52
N LEU A 22 7.82 2.74 -16.08
CA LEU A 22 8.26 1.40 -15.66
C LEU A 22 9.48 0.88 -16.45
N SER A 23 10.13 1.74 -17.21
CA SER A 23 11.28 1.48 -18.08
C SER A 23 12.26 2.66 -18.05
N ASP A 24 13.50 2.40 -18.44
CA ASP A 24 14.59 3.37 -18.68
C ASP A 24 14.34 4.32 -19.88
N ARG A 25 13.31 4.04 -20.69
CA ARG A 25 12.82 4.93 -21.76
C ARG A 25 11.31 5.11 -21.67
N CYS A 26 10.87 6.35 -21.87
CA CYS A 26 9.46 6.71 -22.02
C CYS A 26 8.99 6.42 -23.45
N SER A 27 7.69 6.19 -23.65
CA SER A 27 7.11 6.15 -25.00
C SER A 27 7.16 7.49 -25.74
N CYS A 28 7.50 8.61 -25.05
CA CYS A 28 7.87 9.87 -25.70
C CYS A 28 9.36 9.91 -26.16
N GLU A 29 10.04 8.77 -26.15
CA GLU A 29 11.45 8.55 -26.53
C GLU A 29 12.51 9.11 -25.56
N SER A 30 12.11 10.01 -24.65
CA SER A 30 12.99 10.55 -23.61
C SER A 30 13.55 9.44 -22.69
N ARG A 31 14.81 9.60 -22.31
CA ARG A 31 15.43 8.79 -21.25
C ARG A 31 14.76 9.12 -19.91
N THR A 32 14.49 8.10 -19.12
CA THR A 32 13.94 8.26 -17.77
C THR A 32 15.03 8.08 -16.72
N ARG A 33 14.81 8.64 -15.53
CA ARG A 33 15.71 8.48 -14.37
C ARG A 33 15.09 7.57 -13.32
N ALA A 34 15.89 6.70 -12.73
CA ALA A 34 15.42 5.81 -11.67
C ALA A 34 15.05 6.61 -10.41
N VAL A 35 13.91 6.31 -9.80
CA VAL A 35 13.51 6.88 -8.51
C VAL A 35 13.97 5.91 -7.41
N GLN A 36 14.87 6.37 -6.53
CA GLN A 36 15.50 5.56 -5.50
C GLN A 36 14.60 5.35 -4.27
N VAL A 37 13.40 4.82 -4.49
CA VAL A 37 12.44 4.51 -3.42
C VAL A 37 12.95 3.40 -2.51
N THR A 38 12.55 3.44 -1.25
CA THR A 38 12.90 2.40 -0.30
C THR A 38 12.20 1.07 -0.68
N PRO A 39 12.90 -0.07 -0.64
CA PRO A 39 12.31 -1.38 -0.94
C PRO A 39 11.10 -1.69 -0.05
N PRO A 40 10.08 -2.39 -0.57
CA PRO A 40 10.11 -3.22 -1.79
C PRO A 40 9.90 -2.46 -3.10
N GLY A 41 9.58 -1.16 -3.07
CA GLY A 41 9.40 -0.34 -4.27
C GLY A 41 8.11 -0.65 -5.05
N ASP A 42 7.05 -1.08 -4.37
CA ASP A 42 5.74 -1.42 -4.95
C ASP A 42 4.79 -0.21 -4.95
N ALA A 43 5.28 0.91 -5.49
CA ALA A 43 4.58 2.19 -5.45
C ALA A 43 3.24 2.16 -6.20
N ARG A 44 2.25 2.88 -5.67
CA ARG A 44 0.90 3.06 -6.24
C ARG A 44 0.60 4.54 -6.51
N PRO A 45 -0.37 4.85 -7.37
CA PRO A 45 -1.00 6.17 -7.43
C PRO A 45 -1.40 6.69 -6.06
N ALA A 46 -1.13 7.98 -5.80
CA ALA A 46 -1.85 8.74 -4.80
C ALA A 46 -3.17 9.22 -5.44
N PHE A 47 -4.30 8.83 -4.86
CA PHE A 47 -5.62 9.32 -5.26
C PHE A 47 -5.94 10.66 -4.57
N PRO A 48 -7.01 11.38 -4.98
CA PRO A 48 -7.34 12.68 -4.41
C PRO A 48 -7.37 12.71 -2.87
N ASP A 49 -8.03 11.76 -2.21
CA ASP A 49 -8.05 11.72 -0.74
C ASP A 49 -6.69 11.39 -0.13
N ASP A 50 -5.84 10.61 -0.81
CA ASP A 50 -4.46 10.38 -0.34
C ASP A 50 -3.67 11.69 -0.36
N ILE A 51 -3.84 12.48 -1.44
CA ILE A 51 -3.18 13.78 -1.61
C ILE A 51 -3.63 14.75 -0.53
N GLU A 52 -4.95 14.88 -0.32
CA GLU A 52 -5.52 15.71 0.73
C GLU A 52 -5.02 15.26 2.11
N PHE A 53 -5.03 13.95 2.37
CA PHE A 53 -4.58 13.39 3.63
C PHE A 53 -3.11 13.69 3.94
N VAL A 54 -2.22 13.47 2.96
CA VAL A 54 -0.80 13.77 3.10
C VAL A 54 -0.59 15.27 3.33
N ASN A 55 -1.19 16.12 2.50
CA ASN A 55 -1.03 17.57 2.62
C ASN A 55 -1.58 18.09 3.95
N ARG A 56 -2.69 17.55 4.45
CA ARG A 56 -3.22 17.91 5.78
C ARG A 56 -2.23 17.62 6.90
N ILE A 57 -1.59 16.44 6.90
CA ILE A 57 -0.58 16.09 7.92
C ILE A 57 0.61 17.06 7.86
N TYR A 58 1.09 17.41 6.66
CA TYR A 58 2.19 18.36 6.50
C TYR A 58 1.78 19.80 6.84
N GLU A 59 0.55 20.21 6.56
CA GLU A 59 0.03 21.53 6.91
C GLU A 59 -0.08 21.68 8.44
N GLU A 60 -0.61 20.67 9.12
CA GLU A 60 -0.71 20.66 10.59
C GLU A 60 0.66 20.73 11.28
N GLN A 61 1.67 20.02 10.76
CA GLN A 61 2.97 19.88 11.42
C GLN A 61 3.98 20.95 10.97
N PHE A 62 3.96 21.35 9.70
CA PHE A 62 4.97 22.24 9.10
C PHE A 62 4.38 23.50 8.46
N GLY A 63 3.05 23.60 8.34
CA GLY A 63 2.37 24.70 7.67
C GLY A 63 2.65 24.76 6.17
N MET A 64 2.78 23.59 5.53
CA MET A 64 3.07 23.48 4.10
C MET A 64 2.33 22.30 3.45
N SER A 65 2.14 22.39 2.13
CA SER A 65 1.69 21.29 1.27
C SER A 65 2.84 20.74 0.44
N ILE A 66 2.94 19.41 0.33
CA ILE A 66 4.05 18.73 -0.36
C ILE A 66 3.66 18.04 -1.66
N ILE A 67 2.36 17.99 -1.97
CA ILE A 67 1.85 17.50 -3.26
C ILE A 67 1.08 18.66 -3.93
N PRO A 68 1.69 19.36 -4.90
CA PRO A 68 1.05 20.47 -5.59
C PRO A 68 -0.09 20.03 -6.49
N GLU A 69 -1.07 20.91 -6.66
CA GLU A 69 -2.21 20.69 -7.56
C GLU A 69 -1.75 20.44 -9.00
N GLY A 70 -2.32 19.39 -9.62
CA GLY A 70 -2.06 18.99 -11.00
C GLY A 70 -0.76 18.23 -11.22
N GLN A 71 0.04 17.94 -10.17
CA GLN A 71 1.19 17.03 -10.28
C GLN A 71 0.79 15.61 -9.90
N ILE A 72 1.37 14.62 -10.58
CA ILE A 72 1.25 13.21 -10.18
C ILE A 72 2.07 12.98 -8.91
N ALA A 73 1.46 12.29 -7.96
CA ALA A 73 2.12 11.73 -6.80
C ALA A 73 1.99 10.21 -6.74
N LEU A 74 3.01 9.55 -6.19
CA LEU A 74 2.98 8.13 -5.85
C LEU A 74 3.18 7.95 -4.35
N LEU A 75 2.53 6.93 -3.81
CA LEU A 75 2.76 6.43 -2.45
C LEU A 75 3.49 5.10 -2.53
N ASN A 76 4.66 5.02 -1.89
CA ASN A 76 5.45 3.81 -1.78
C ASN A 76 5.42 3.31 -0.33
N LYS A 77 4.76 2.17 -0.10
CA LYS A 77 4.76 1.54 1.23
C LYS A 77 6.17 1.07 1.58
N VAL A 78 6.64 1.42 2.76
CA VAL A 78 7.97 1.04 3.27
C VAL A 78 7.87 0.30 4.60
N PRO A 79 8.88 -0.51 4.97
CA PRO A 79 8.90 -1.19 6.25
C PRO A 79 8.91 -0.21 7.43
N ASP A 80 7.96 -0.37 8.35
CA ASP A 80 7.91 0.30 9.66
C ASP A 80 7.13 -0.61 10.65
N ASN A 81 6.91 -0.17 11.89
CA ASN A 81 6.17 -0.92 12.91
C ASN A 81 4.67 -1.04 12.57
N ASP A 82 4.14 -0.08 11.81
CA ASP A 82 2.79 -0.08 11.27
C ASP A 82 2.79 0.54 9.86
N ARG A 83 1.81 1.38 9.51
CA ARG A 83 1.74 2.00 8.19
C ARG A 83 2.79 3.11 8.03
N MET A 84 3.64 3.01 7.01
CA MET A 84 4.48 4.10 6.54
C MET A 84 4.53 4.14 5.01
N GLU A 85 4.41 5.34 4.44
CA GLU A 85 4.43 5.57 3.00
C GLU A 85 5.38 6.73 2.67
N GLU A 86 6.32 6.48 1.77
CA GLU A 86 7.10 7.52 1.10
C GLU A 86 6.25 8.19 0.02
N ILE A 87 6.39 9.51 -0.09
CA ILE A 87 5.69 10.33 -1.09
C ILE A 87 6.68 10.71 -2.18
N VAL A 88 6.36 10.34 -3.42
CA VAL A 88 7.13 10.68 -4.61
C VAL A 88 6.37 11.71 -5.44
N VAL A 89 6.99 12.86 -5.72
CA VAL A 89 6.44 13.93 -6.58
C VAL A 89 7.56 14.47 -7.45
N GLY A 90 7.29 14.76 -8.73
CA GLY A 90 8.31 15.28 -9.65
C GLY A 90 9.55 14.39 -9.72
N GLY A 91 9.38 13.07 -9.54
CA GLY A 91 10.44 12.06 -9.49
C GLY A 91 11.40 12.13 -8.29
N ALA A 92 11.10 12.94 -7.27
CA ALA A 92 11.83 12.99 -6.01
C ALA A 92 11.03 12.36 -4.88
N ILE A 93 11.70 11.81 -3.87
CA ILE A 93 11.04 11.48 -2.61
C ILE A 93 11.03 12.76 -1.79
N VAL A 94 9.85 13.35 -1.61
CA VAL A 94 9.71 14.66 -0.96
C VAL A 94 9.48 14.53 0.55
N GLY A 95 9.03 13.36 0.99
CA GLY A 95 8.78 13.08 2.40
C GLY A 95 8.24 11.67 2.60
N ALA A 96 7.84 11.38 3.83
CA ALA A 96 7.03 10.22 4.20
C ALA A 96 5.95 10.63 5.22
N ILE A 97 4.93 9.79 5.37
CA ILE A 97 4.02 9.79 6.52
C ILE A 97 4.08 8.43 7.19
N ARG A 98 3.97 8.38 8.52
CA ARG A 98 3.84 7.13 9.26
C ARG A 98 2.80 7.22 10.36
N TYR A 99 2.14 6.11 10.63
CA TYR A 99 1.24 5.98 11.77
C TYR A 99 2.00 5.52 13.01
N ILE A 100 1.73 6.14 14.16
CA ILE A 100 2.30 5.77 15.45
C ILE A 100 1.19 5.17 16.32
N PRO A 101 1.03 3.82 16.36
CA PRO A 101 -0.07 3.19 17.08
C PRO A 101 -0.17 3.59 18.54
N ALA A 102 0.96 3.70 19.24
CA ALA A 102 1.00 4.08 20.65
C ALA A 102 0.48 5.50 20.94
N LYS A 103 0.44 6.38 19.92
CA LYS A 103 -0.05 7.76 20.02
C LYS A 103 -1.39 7.97 19.31
N GLY A 104 -1.86 6.99 18.53
CA GLY A 104 -3.07 7.13 17.73
C GLY A 104 -2.99 8.23 16.66
N CYS A 105 -1.80 8.58 16.17
CA CYS A 105 -1.62 9.72 15.27
C CYS A 105 -0.63 9.46 14.13
N TRP A 106 -0.72 10.30 13.10
CA TRP A 106 0.20 10.30 11.96
C TRP A 106 1.31 11.33 12.15
N GLU A 107 2.54 10.96 11.80
CA GLU A 107 3.73 11.81 11.84
C GLU A 107 4.24 12.03 10.40
N ALA A 108 4.51 13.29 10.04
CA ALA A 108 5.20 13.61 8.80
C ALA A 108 6.72 13.53 9.00
N LEU A 109 7.39 12.89 8.05
CA LEU A 109 8.84 12.72 7.99
C LEU A 109 9.36 13.46 6.76
N PRO A 110 9.67 14.76 6.86
CA PRO A 110 10.04 15.56 5.70
C PRO A 110 11.37 15.11 5.08
N ARG A 111 11.58 15.40 3.80
CA ARG A 111 12.91 15.41 3.17
C ARG A 111 13.25 16.82 2.68
N PRO A 112 14.55 17.15 2.48
CA PRO A 112 14.93 18.47 1.98
C PRO A 112 14.20 18.89 0.70
N GLU A 113 13.86 17.93 -0.15
CA GLU A 113 13.14 18.14 -1.41
C GLU A 113 11.72 18.71 -1.21
N ALA A 114 11.04 18.45 -0.09
CA ALA A 114 9.77 19.12 0.23
C ALA A 114 9.93 20.65 0.28
N ALA A 115 11.07 21.16 0.75
CA ALA A 115 11.33 22.59 0.83
C ALA A 115 11.56 23.25 -0.55
N LEU A 116 11.74 22.45 -1.61
CA LEU A 116 11.76 22.94 -2.99
C LEU A 116 10.36 23.17 -3.55
N ILE A 117 9.33 22.59 -2.92
CA ILE A 117 7.92 22.75 -3.27
C ILE A 117 7.34 23.95 -2.55
N GLU A 118 7.43 23.94 -1.22
CA GLU A 118 6.96 25.02 -0.36
C GLU A 118 7.89 25.14 0.85
N LYS A 119 8.12 26.36 1.36
CA LYS A 119 8.94 26.53 2.55
C LYS A 119 8.13 26.23 3.81
N PRO A 120 8.70 25.56 4.82
CA PRO A 120 7.99 25.31 6.07
C PRO A 120 7.67 26.64 6.78
N LYS A 121 6.45 26.77 7.31
CA LYS A 121 6.01 27.92 8.11
C LYS A 121 6.12 27.66 9.61
N ARG A 122 6.29 26.40 10.02
CA ARG A 122 6.43 25.93 11.41
C ARG A 122 7.42 24.78 11.47
N ARG A 123 7.89 24.44 12.68
CA ARG A 123 8.83 23.33 12.93
C ARG A 123 10.07 23.39 12.03
N PHE A 124 10.65 24.59 11.93
CA PHE A 124 11.92 24.79 11.23
C PHE A 124 12.93 25.48 12.14
N ILE A 125 14.19 25.37 11.76
CA ILE A 125 15.33 25.93 12.47
C ILE A 125 16.21 26.61 11.43
N VAL A 126 16.76 27.78 11.75
CA VAL A 126 17.79 28.43 10.93
C VAL A 126 19.16 28.07 11.48
N ILE A 127 20.05 27.63 10.61
CA ILE A 127 21.42 27.23 10.96
C ILE A 127 22.45 28.23 10.46
N ASP A 128 23.60 28.25 11.11
CA ASP A 128 24.76 29.01 10.68
C ASP A 128 25.37 28.45 9.39
N ASP A 129 25.96 29.31 8.56
CA ASP A 129 26.54 28.92 7.28
C ASP A 129 27.70 27.91 7.47
N GLY A 130 28.45 28.01 8.58
CA GLY A 130 29.49 27.05 8.94
C GLY A 130 28.96 25.65 9.28
N ALA A 131 27.70 25.53 9.65
CA ALA A 131 27.06 24.24 9.97
C ALA A 131 26.48 23.52 8.75
N VAL A 132 26.30 24.20 7.62
CA VAL A 132 25.58 23.68 6.44
C VAL A 132 26.20 22.40 5.89
N MET A 133 27.52 22.38 5.67
CA MET A 133 28.19 21.19 5.12
C MET A 133 28.15 20.02 6.10
N SER A 134 28.32 20.28 7.39
CA SER A 134 28.20 19.27 8.44
C SER A 134 26.82 18.59 8.44
N VAL A 135 25.76 19.39 8.31
CA VAL A 135 24.38 18.89 8.23
C VAL A 135 24.14 18.10 6.93
N LYS A 136 24.63 18.58 5.78
CA LYS A 136 24.53 17.86 4.51
C LYS A 136 25.24 16.50 4.53
N ASP A 137 26.34 16.41 5.26
CA ASP A 137 27.07 15.15 5.49
C ASP A 137 26.35 14.21 6.49
N GLY A 138 25.22 14.63 7.05
CA GLY A 138 24.39 13.87 7.97
C GLY A 138 24.81 13.98 9.43
N ARG A 139 25.70 14.92 9.78
CA ARG A 139 26.09 15.17 11.18
C ARG A 139 24.99 15.97 11.88
N SER A 140 24.82 15.71 13.17
CA SER A 140 23.85 16.42 14.01
C SER A 140 24.17 17.91 14.13
N LEU A 141 23.13 18.73 14.23
CA LEU A 141 23.26 20.14 14.57
C LEU A 141 23.56 20.30 16.06
N LEU A 142 24.66 20.98 16.36
CA LEU A 142 25.03 21.36 17.73
C LEU A 142 24.62 22.81 18.01
N ALA A 143 24.47 23.16 19.28
CA ALA A 143 24.02 24.48 19.73
C ALA A 143 24.79 25.67 19.11
N PRO A 144 26.13 25.65 18.95
CA PRO A 144 26.84 26.74 18.27
C PRO A 144 26.44 26.99 16.82
N GLY A 145 25.86 25.98 16.14
CA GLY A 145 25.38 26.09 14.76
C GLY A 145 23.93 26.56 14.65
N LEU A 146 23.24 26.80 15.76
CA LEU A 146 21.86 27.26 15.81
C LEU A 146 21.80 28.79 15.70
N VAL A 147 21.02 29.31 14.76
CA VAL A 147 20.75 30.76 14.63
C VAL A 147 19.36 31.13 15.14
N PHE A 148 18.35 30.31 14.82
CA PHE A 148 16.97 30.52 15.25
C PHE A 148 16.24 29.18 15.33
N CYS A 149 15.39 29.00 16.34
CA CYS A 149 14.50 27.85 16.46
C CYS A 149 13.04 28.33 16.47
N ASP A 150 12.21 27.79 15.59
CA ASP A 150 10.80 28.13 15.55
C ASP A 150 10.10 27.80 16.90
N PRO A 151 9.31 28.73 17.49
CA PRO A 151 8.71 28.52 18.82
C PRO A 151 7.76 27.31 18.93
N SER A 152 7.27 26.76 17.80
CA SER A 152 6.43 25.57 17.82
C SER A 152 7.20 24.26 17.99
N VAL A 153 8.53 24.27 17.83
CA VAL A 153 9.38 23.08 17.96
C VAL A 153 9.34 22.54 19.40
N ARG A 154 9.04 21.25 19.53
CA ARG A 154 9.15 20.49 20.77
C ARG A 154 10.18 19.37 20.63
N GLU A 155 10.72 18.91 21.76
CA GLU A 155 11.58 17.74 21.79
C GLU A 155 10.88 16.55 21.12
N GLY A 156 11.61 15.89 20.22
CA GLY A 156 11.08 14.77 19.47
C GLY A 156 10.37 15.15 18.18
N ASP A 157 10.09 16.43 17.90
CA ASP A 157 9.52 16.85 16.62
C ASP A 157 10.50 16.64 15.47
N GLU A 158 9.96 16.35 14.31
CA GLU A 158 10.68 16.46 13.04
C GLU A 158 10.78 17.93 12.64
N VAL A 159 11.96 18.35 12.16
CA VAL A 159 12.24 19.74 11.81
C VAL A 159 13.03 19.87 10.51
N PHE A 160 12.78 20.97 9.79
CA PHE A 160 13.62 21.42 8.70
C PHE A 160 14.78 22.28 9.23
N MET A 161 15.99 22.05 8.74
CA MET A 161 17.15 22.92 8.98
C MET A 161 17.40 23.77 7.74
N MET A 162 17.13 25.06 7.86
CA MET A 162 17.16 26.06 6.79
C MET A 162 18.38 26.96 6.92
N THR A 163 18.95 27.41 5.81
CA THR A 163 19.94 28.50 5.80
C THR A 163 19.24 29.85 5.97
N ARG A 164 20.01 30.91 6.25
CA ARG A 164 19.48 32.29 6.27
C ARG A 164 18.88 32.73 4.94
N SER A 165 19.40 32.18 3.83
CA SER A 165 18.85 32.39 2.48
C SER A 165 17.58 31.57 2.20
N GLY A 166 17.13 30.74 3.14
CA GLY A 166 15.93 29.92 3.03
C GLY A 166 16.10 28.67 2.16
N ILE A 167 17.32 28.14 2.06
CA ILE A 167 17.61 26.84 1.42
C ILE A 167 17.58 25.76 2.50
N CYS A 168 16.94 24.62 2.25
CA CYS A 168 17.00 23.50 3.18
C CYS A 168 18.37 22.81 3.11
N ALA A 169 19.12 22.83 4.21
CA ALA A 169 20.38 22.11 4.34
C ALA A 169 20.19 20.64 4.76
N GLY A 170 19.09 20.35 5.46
CA GLY A 170 18.78 19.01 5.93
C GLY A 170 17.50 18.98 6.77
N VAL A 171 17.19 17.79 7.26
CA VAL A 171 16.04 17.53 8.14
C VAL A 171 16.50 16.64 9.29
N GLY A 172 15.78 16.66 10.41
CA GLY A 172 16.13 15.83 11.55
C GLY A 172 15.13 15.92 12.68
N ARG A 173 15.47 15.29 13.80
CA ARG A 173 14.64 15.27 15.01
C ARG A 173 15.19 16.20 16.07
N ALA A 174 14.36 17.13 16.54
CA ALA A 174 14.67 18.02 17.66
C ALA A 174 14.97 17.20 18.93
N LYS A 175 15.96 17.64 19.69
CA LYS A 175 16.41 17.00 20.94
C LYS A 175 16.07 17.80 22.19
N VAL A 176 15.54 19.00 22.00
CA VAL A 176 15.14 19.92 23.03
C VAL A 176 14.00 20.79 22.48
N ASP A 177 13.21 21.38 23.38
CA ASP A 177 12.23 22.39 23.04
C ASP A 177 12.90 23.70 22.55
N ALA A 178 12.14 24.53 21.82
CA ALA A 178 12.65 25.78 21.24
C ALA A 178 13.21 26.76 22.27
N ASP A 179 12.58 26.86 23.44
CA ASP A 179 12.95 27.78 24.53
C ASP A 179 14.27 27.36 25.23
N ILE A 180 14.55 26.05 25.27
CA ILE A 180 15.81 25.50 25.74
C ILE A 180 16.88 25.68 24.66
N ALA A 181 16.57 25.34 23.41
CA ALA A 181 17.50 25.39 22.28
C ALA A 181 18.19 26.76 22.16
N GLY A 182 17.43 27.86 22.27
CA GLY A 182 17.95 29.22 22.17
C GLY A 182 18.88 29.65 23.31
N LYS A 183 18.94 28.90 24.42
CA LYS A 183 19.80 29.18 25.59
C LYS A 183 21.02 28.26 25.65
N MET A 184 21.11 27.25 24.79
CA MET A 184 22.20 26.29 24.80
C MET A 184 23.48 26.89 24.22
N GLU A 185 24.59 26.72 24.92
CA GLU A 185 25.94 27.03 24.39
C GLU A 185 26.62 25.78 23.80
N ARG A 186 26.21 24.60 24.25
CA ARG A 186 26.77 23.29 23.85
C ARG A 186 25.70 22.21 23.84
N GLY A 187 25.97 21.10 23.15
CA GLY A 187 25.08 19.95 23.06
C GLY A 187 24.37 19.85 21.72
N GLN A 188 23.69 18.72 21.52
CA GLN A 188 22.95 18.42 20.28
C GLN A 188 21.56 19.05 20.33
N VAL A 189 21.22 19.85 19.32
CA VAL A 189 19.89 20.48 19.17
C VAL A 189 19.03 19.65 18.23
N VAL A 190 19.60 19.17 17.13
CA VAL A 190 18.90 18.33 16.15
C VAL A 190 19.75 17.10 15.83
N LYS A 191 19.13 15.92 15.91
CA LYS A 191 19.71 14.71 15.34
C LYS A 191 19.32 14.62 13.86
N THR A 192 20.27 14.91 12.98
CA THR A 192 20.07 14.89 11.53
C THR A 192 19.67 13.50 11.03
N ARG A 193 18.68 13.45 10.14
CA ARG A 193 18.35 12.25 9.36
C ARG A 193 19.12 12.32 8.04
N LYS A 194 19.93 11.30 7.77
CA LYS A 194 20.58 11.13 6.47
C LYS A 194 19.55 10.66 5.45
N ASN A 195 19.42 11.41 4.35
CA ASN A 195 18.58 11.03 3.22
C ASN A 195 19.46 10.81 1.99
N ILE A 196 19.02 9.94 1.09
CA ILE A 196 19.61 9.83 -0.25
C ILE A 196 19.07 11.01 -1.06
N PRO A 197 19.93 11.88 -1.61
CA PRO A 197 19.49 13.00 -2.43
C PRO A 197 18.69 12.53 -3.64
N SER A 198 17.64 13.27 -3.98
CA SER A 198 16.80 13.04 -5.14
C SER A 198 16.57 14.34 -5.91
N THR A 199 16.28 14.22 -7.21
CA THR A 199 16.06 15.38 -8.09
C THR A 199 14.58 15.61 -8.24
N TYR A 200 14.11 16.76 -7.77
CA TYR A 200 12.73 17.22 -7.96
C TYR A 200 12.63 18.02 -9.25
N VAL A 201 11.75 17.60 -10.16
CA VAL A 201 11.43 18.33 -11.40
C VAL A 201 9.91 18.56 -11.43
N PRO A 202 9.44 19.79 -11.18
CA PRO A 202 8.01 20.09 -11.15
C PRO A 202 7.40 19.99 -12.55
N GLY A 203 6.15 19.56 -12.63
CA GLY A 203 5.36 19.67 -13.85
C GLY A 203 4.01 18.96 -13.72
N LYS A 204 3.04 19.44 -14.50
CA LYS A 204 1.67 18.92 -14.48
C LYS A 204 1.54 17.70 -15.39
N ALA A 205 0.79 16.71 -14.94
CA ALA A 205 0.48 15.50 -15.70
C ALA A 205 -0.78 14.83 -15.16
N THR A 206 -1.41 14.01 -15.99
CA THR A 206 -2.57 13.18 -15.65
C THR A 206 -2.21 11.70 -15.65
N TRP A 207 -3.05 10.86 -15.05
CA TRP A 207 -2.88 9.41 -15.15
C TRP A 207 -2.98 8.91 -16.60
N ASP A 208 -3.71 9.60 -17.47
CA ASP A 208 -3.72 9.31 -18.91
C ASP A 208 -2.37 9.60 -19.58
N ASP A 209 -1.69 10.69 -19.18
CA ASP A 209 -0.30 10.95 -19.61
C ASP A 209 0.62 9.81 -19.15
N ALA A 210 0.44 9.32 -17.92
CA ALA A 210 1.23 8.21 -17.39
C ALA A 210 0.95 6.91 -18.16
N VAL A 211 -0.31 6.62 -18.51
CA VAL A 211 -0.67 5.48 -19.37
C VAL A 211 0.02 5.60 -20.73
N ARG A 212 -0.07 6.76 -21.39
CA ARG A 212 0.62 7.02 -22.68
C ARG A 212 2.13 6.85 -22.57
N ALA A 213 2.75 7.39 -21.52
CA ALA A 213 4.19 7.30 -21.27
C ALA A 213 4.68 5.85 -21.06
N ASN A 214 3.77 4.94 -20.67
CA ASN A 214 4.05 3.53 -20.40
C ASN A 214 3.47 2.58 -21.46
N ALA A 215 2.94 3.07 -22.59
CA ALA A 215 2.23 2.25 -23.56
C ALA A 215 3.04 1.02 -24.01
N ASP A 216 4.33 1.20 -24.34
CA ASP A 216 5.18 0.11 -24.81
C ASP A 216 5.47 -0.94 -23.73
N ILE A 217 5.72 -0.51 -22.49
CA ILE A 217 6.05 -1.42 -21.40
C ILE A 217 4.81 -2.16 -20.91
N LEU A 218 3.63 -1.54 -20.94
CA LEU A 218 2.35 -2.21 -20.66
C LEU A 218 2.03 -3.28 -21.71
N ALA A 219 2.20 -2.98 -23.00
CA ALA A 219 2.01 -3.96 -24.07
C ALA A 219 2.97 -5.16 -23.95
N LYS A 220 4.24 -4.90 -23.59
CA LYS A 220 5.22 -5.96 -23.32
C LYS A 220 4.83 -6.81 -22.11
N ALA A 221 4.37 -6.19 -21.02
CA ALA A 221 3.96 -6.87 -19.80
C ALA A 221 2.73 -7.76 -20.04
N GLU A 222 1.73 -7.27 -20.77
CA GLU A 222 0.54 -8.03 -21.19
C GLU A 222 0.91 -9.22 -22.07
N LYS A 223 1.73 -9.00 -23.11
CA LYS A 223 2.22 -10.07 -23.98
C LYS A 223 3.00 -11.14 -23.21
N ALA A 224 3.81 -10.74 -22.23
CA ALA A 224 4.55 -11.67 -21.37
C ALA A 224 3.61 -12.50 -20.48
N SER A 225 2.54 -11.90 -19.95
CA SER A 225 1.51 -12.62 -19.20
C SER A 225 0.73 -13.59 -20.09
N GLY A 226 0.33 -13.19 -21.30
CA GLY A 226 -0.33 -14.05 -22.28
C GLY A 226 0.53 -15.23 -22.71
N LYS A 227 1.82 -14.98 -23.01
CA LYS A 227 2.79 -16.05 -23.29
C LYS A 227 2.91 -17.02 -22.12
N PHE A 228 2.98 -16.51 -20.89
CA PHE A 228 3.02 -17.37 -19.71
C PHE A 228 1.79 -18.29 -19.62
N ILE A 229 0.59 -17.77 -19.88
CA ILE A 229 -0.64 -18.60 -19.89
C ILE A 229 -0.51 -19.68 -20.98
N ALA A 230 -0.18 -19.30 -22.21
CA ALA A 230 -0.05 -20.24 -23.34
C ALA A 230 0.97 -21.36 -23.06
N ASP A 231 2.11 -21.02 -22.44
CA ASP A 231 3.18 -21.99 -22.16
C ASP A 231 2.82 -23.00 -21.05
N HIS A 232 1.84 -22.70 -20.18
CA HIS A 232 1.57 -23.50 -18.97
C HIS A 232 0.15 -24.07 -18.87
N ILE A 233 -0.79 -23.60 -19.71
CA ILE A 233 -2.20 -24.02 -19.60
C ILE A 233 -2.47 -25.40 -20.19
N GLY A 234 -1.67 -25.85 -21.17
CA GLY A 234 -1.90 -27.09 -21.94
C GLY A 234 -2.24 -28.33 -21.10
N PRO A 235 -1.49 -28.67 -20.04
CA PRO A 235 -1.81 -29.82 -19.18
C PRO A 235 -3.17 -29.75 -18.46
N TYR A 236 -3.77 -28.56 -18.38
CA TYR A 236 -4.97 -28.29 -17.59
C TYR A 236 -6.15 -27.77 -18.43
N GLU A 237 -5.99 -27.65 -19.76
CA GLU A 237 -6.97 -27.00 -20.62
C GLU A 237 -8.33 -27.74 -20.69
N HIS A 238 -8.32 -29.03 -20.36
CA HIS A 238 -9.50 -29.89 -20.27
C HIS A 238 -10.31 -29.69 -18.96
N LEU A 239 -9.76 -28.99 -17.97
CA LEU A 239 -10.41 -28.75 -16.68
C LEU A 239 -11.31 -27.50 -16.72
N PRO A 240 -12.33 -27.41 -15.85
CA PRO A 240 -13.03 -26.16 -15.63
C PRO A 240 -12.06 -25.08 -15.13
N MET A 241 -12.31 -23.84 -15.56
CA MET A 241 -11.43 -22.70 -15.34
C MET A 241 -12.20 -21.49 -14.85
N SER A 242 -11.60 -20.74 -13.94
CA SER A 242 -12.12 -19.46 -13.46
C SER A 242 -11.00 -18.46 -13.20
N VAL A 243 -11.36 -17.18 -13.14
CA VAL A 243 -10.50 -16.15 -12.54
C VAL A 243 -10.95 -15.97 -11.08
N SER A 244 -10.05 -16.18 -10.12
CA SER A 244 -10.34 -15.88 -8.71
C SER A 244 -10.44 -14.36 -8.54
N TYR A 245 -11.67 -13.88 -8.35
CA TYR A 245 -11.99 -12.46 -8.30
C TYR A 245 -12.33 -12.05 -6.87
N SER A 246 -11.74 -10.97 -6.38
CA SER A 246 -11.90 -10.51 -4.98
C SER A 246 -12.41 -9.08 -4.86
N GLY A 247 -12.79 -8.46 -5.98
CA GLY A 247 -13.06 -7.01 -6.07
C GLY A 247 -11.82 -6.12 -5.87
N GLY A 248 -10.62 -6.72 -5.86
CA GLY A 248 -9.36 -6.00 -5.69
C GLY A 248 -8.70 -5.68 -7.03
N LYS A 249 -7.81 -4.68 -7.05
CA LYS A 249 -7.07 -4.25 -8.26
C LYS A 249 -6.30 -5.40 -8.92
N ASP A 250 -5.69 -6.29 -8.12
CA ASP A 250 -4.81 -7.34 -8.66
C ASP A 250 -5.62 -8.47 -9.31
N SER A 251 -6.80 -8.78 -8.76
CA SER A 251 -7.72 -9.75 -9.38
C SER A 251 -8.40 -9.15 -10.62
N LEU A 252 -8.69 -7.84 -10.63
CA LEU A 252 -9.15 -7.12 -11.82
C LEU A 252 -8.12 -7.12 -12.95
N ALA A 253 -6.86 -6.78 -12.67
CA ALA A 253 -5.81 -6.84 -13.69
C ALA A 253 -5.61 -8.27 -14.21
N THR A 254 -5.70 -9.29 -13.34
CA THR A 254 -5.64 -10.69 -13.79
C THR A 254 -6.79 -11.04 -14.72
N LEU A 255 -8.02 -10.65 -14.37
CA LEU A 255 -9.20 -10.87 -15.20
C LEU A 255 -9.01 -10.26 -16.60
N LEU A 256 -8.63 -8.98 -16.66
CA LEU A 256 -8.38 -8.25 -17.91
C LEU A 256 -7.31 -8.93 -18.76
N VAL A 257 -6.16 -9.29 -18.17
CA VAL A 257 -5.08 -10.02 -18.86
C VAL A 257 -5.58 -11.35 -19.44
N VAL A 258 -6.32 -12.13 -18.65
CA VAL A 258 -6.83 -13.44 -19.09
C VAL A 258 -7.84 -13.29 -20.23
N MET A 259 -8.75 -12.31 -20.13
CA MET A 259 -9.71 -12.02 -21.21
C MET A 259 -9.02 -11.55 -22.49
N ASN A 260 -8.03 -10.65 -22.39
CA ASN A 260 -7.36 -10.04 -23.53
C ASN A 260 -6.33 -10.96 -24.22
N THR A 261 -5.81 -11.97 -23.51
CA THR A 261 -4.70 -12.80 -24.02
C THR A 261 -4.98 -14.30 -24.10
N TYR A 262 -6.07 -14.79 -23.50
CA TYR A 262 -6.45 -16.20 -23.54
C TYR A 262 -7.92 -16.37 -23.96
N ARG A 263 -8.87 -16.20 -23.02
CA ARG A 263 -10.32 -16.26 -23.30
C ARG A 263 -11.13 -15.69 -22.15
N LYS A 264 -12.40 -15.37 -22.44
CA LYS A 264 -13.40 -14.99 -21.43
C LYS A 264 -13.75 -16.20 -20.55
N LEU A 265 -13.61 -16.07 -19.24
CA LEU A 265 -13.84 -17.11 -18.23
C LEU A 265 -14.77 -16.58 -17.12
N PRO A 266 -15.50 -17.46 -16.40
CA PRO A 266 -16.26 -17.03 -15.23
C PRO A 266 -15.32 -16.47 -14.15
N ILE A 267 -15.82 -15.47 -13.43
CA ILE A 267 -15.19 -15.06 -12.17
C ILE A 267 -15.67 -15.98 -11.06
N LEU A 268 -14.75 -16.39 -10.18
CA LEU A 268 -15.06 -17.09 -8.94
C LEU A 268 -14.88 -16.11 -7.79
N TYR A 269 -15.97 -15.77 -7.13
CA TYR A 269 -16.00 -14.82 -6.03
C TYR A 269 -16.44 -15.54 -4.74
N ILE A 270 -15.58 -15.48 -3.73
CA ILE A 270 -15.87 -16.03 -2.40
C ILE A 270 -16.34 -14.87 -1.53
N ASP A 271 -17.63 -14.87 -1.24
CA ASP A 271 -18.26 -13.88 -0.37
C ASP A 271 -18.26 -14.39 1.07
N THR A 272 -17.36 -13.82 1.87
CA THR A 272 -17.24 -14.15 3.29
C THR A 272 -18.35 -13.54 4.15
N GLY A 273 -19.17 -12.65 3.59
CA GLY A 273 -20.10 -11.79 4.34
C GLY A 273 -19.39 -10.70 5.16
N LEU A 274 -18.06 -10.55 5.00
CA LEU A 274 -17.23 -9.57 5.71
C LEU A 274 -16.51 -8.63 4.75
N GLU A 275 -16.79 -8.71 3.46
CA GLU A 275 -16.24 -7.82 2.45
C GLU A 275 -16.95 -6.45 2.55
N PHE A 276 -16.34 -5.41 1.98
CA PHE A 276 -16.98 -4.08 1.95
C PHE A 276 -18.20 -4.07 1.00
N PRO A 277 -19.23 -3.24 1.25
CA PRO A 277 -20.31 -3.01 0.28
C PRO A 277 -19.79 -2.61 -1.10
N SER A 278 -18.72 -1.81 -1.15
CA SER A 278 -18.03 -1.42 -2.37
C SER A 278 -17.41 -2.59 -3.14
N THR A 279 -17.06 -3.68 -2.45
CA THR A 279 -16.57 -4.91 -3.08
C THR A 279 -17.70 -5.59 -3.85
N GLU A 280 -18.88 -5.68 -3.25
CA GLU A 280 -20.09 -6.22 -3.90
C GLU A 280 -20.51 -5.40 -5.12
N GLU A 281 -20.49 -4.07 -4.99
CA GLU A 281 -20.74 -3.14 -6.09
C GLU A 281 -19.73 -3.37 -7.23
N ASN A 282 -18.44 -3.45 -6.90
CA ASN A 282 -17.41 -3.69 -7.90
C ASN A 282 -17.56 -5.04 -8.62
N VAL A 283 -17.89 -6.11 -7.90
CA VAL A 283 -18.17 -7.42 -8.52
C VAL A 283 -19.31 -7.31 -9.53
N ARG A 284 -20.41 -6.65 -9.16
CA ARG A 284 -21.56 -6.41 -10.05
C ARG A 284 -21.21 -5.56 -11.26
N ASP A 285 -20.41 -4.51 -11.08
CA ASP A 285 -19.98 -3.64 -12.17
C ASP A 285 -19.12 -4.39 -13.18
N VAL A 286 -18.16 -5.18 -12.69
CA VAL A 286 -17.32 -6.04 -13.54
C VAL A 286 -18.13 -7.08 -14.28
N GLN A 287 -19.08 -7.74 -13.61
CA GLN A 287 -19.99 -8.68 -14.27
C GLN A 287 -20.77 -8.02 -15.41
N ARG A 288 -21.35 -6.84 -15.16
CA ARG A 288 -22.14 -6.11 -16.16
C ARG A 288 -21.28 -5.60 -17.31
N GLN A 289 -20.14 -4.98 -17.01
CA GLN A 289 -19.28 -4.36 -18.03
C GLN A 289 -18.68 -5.39 -18.99
N TYR A 290 -18.30 -6.57 -18.48
CA TYR A 290 -17.64 -7.60 -19.29
C TYR A 290 -18.56 -8.78 -19.61
N ASP A 291 -19.83 -8.74 -19.21
CA ASP A 291 -20.83 -9.80 -19.42
C ASP A 291 -20.34 -11.17 -18.88
N LEU A 292 -19.90 -11.19 -17.62
CA LEU A 292 -19.27 -12.37 -17.02
C LEU A 292 -20.24 -13.14 -16.12
N MET A 293 -20.24 -14.48 -16.25
CA MET A 293 -20.78 -15.36 -15.23
C MET A 293 -19.97 -15.21 -13.94
N CYS A 294 -20.65 -15.09 -12.80
CA CYS A 294 -20.04 -15.14 -11.47
C CYS A 294 -20.45 -16.42 -10.76
N VAL A 295 -19.46 -17.25 -10.48
CA VAL A 295 -19.59 -18.37 -9.55
C VAL A 295 -19.38 -17.80 -8.14
N ARG A 296 -20.49 -17.56 -7.44
CA ARG A 296 -20.48 -17.04 -6.07
C ARG A 296 -20.47 -18.19 -5.06
N ILE A 297 -19.55 -18.13 -4.11
CA ILE A 297 -19.48 -19.06 -2.98
C ILE A 297 -19.67 -18.23 -1.71
N GLU A 298 -20.79 -18.41 -1.03
CA GLU A 298 -21.14 -17.71 0.20
C GLU A 298 -20.64 -18.49 1.41
N SER A 299 -20.08 -17.80 2.40
CA SER A 299 -19.53 -18.44 3.61
C SER A 299 -19.67 -17.60 4.88
N ARG A 300 -20.70 -16.76 4.96
CA ARG A 300 -20.93 -15.87 6.11
C ARG A 300 -21.17 -16.66 7.39
N ASP A 301 -21.98 -17.70 7.31
CA ASP A 301 -22.36 -18.51 8.47
C ASP A 301 -21.17 -19.31 9.01
N GLU A 302 -20.30 -19.84 8.13
CA GLU A 302 -19.05 -20.51 8.53
C GLU A 302 -18.13 -19.61 9.35
N PHE A 303 -18.04 -18.31 9.02
CA PHE A 303 -17.23 -17.38 9.80
C PHE A 303 -17.79 -17.19 11.21
N TRP A 304 -19.07 -16.85 11.33
CA TRP A 304 -19.67 -16.50 12.62
C TRP A 304 -19.77 -17.71 13.55
N ARG A 305 -20.07 -18.90 13.02
CA ARG A 305 -20.04 -20.14 13.80
C ARG A 305 -18.68 -20.38 14.44
N ASP A 306 -17.61 -20.22 13.67
CA ASP A 306 -16.26 -20.51 14.16
C ASP A 306 -15.70 -19.37 15.02
N PHE A 307 -16.20 -18.14 14.83
CA PHE A 307 -15.94 -16.99 15.70
C PHE A 307 -16.46 -17.21 17.12
N GLU A 308 -17.66 -17.78 17.29
CA GLU A 308 -18.20 -18.07 18.63
C GLU A 308 -17.29 -18.99 19.45
N LEU A 309 -16.61 -19.93 18.78
CA LEU A 309 -15.69 -20.89 19.39
C LEU A 309 -14.28 -20.32 19.56
N SER A 310 -13.77 -19.66 18.52
CA SER A 310 -12.36 -19.28 18.42
C SER A 310 -12.08 -17.85 18.85
N GLY A 311 -13.12 -17.01 18.95
CA GLY A 311 -12.99 -15.57 19.09
C GLY A 311 -12.39 -14.89 17.85
N PRO A 312 -11.98 -13.63 17.97
CA PRO A 312 -11.43 -12.85 16.87
C PRO A 312 -10.25 -13.55 16.16
N PRO A 313 -10.17 -13.48 14.81
CA PRO A 313 -9.00 -13.96 14.10
C PRO A 313 -7.80 -13.05 14.41
N ALA A 314 -6.61 -13.65 14.42
CA ALA A 314 -5.35 -12.96 14.72
C ALA A 314 -4.37 -13.08 13.55
N ARG A 315 -3.32 -12.24 13.54
CA ARG A 315 -2.26 -12.23 12.51
C ARG A 315 -1.52 -13.57 12.47
N ASP A 316 -1.28 -14.15 13.65
CA ASP A 316 -0.61 -15.42 13.89
C ASP A 316 -1.57 -16.62 13.88
N ASN A 317 -2.87 -16.40 14.07
CA ASN A 317 -3.90 -17.43 13.92
C ASN A 317 -5.06 -16.98 13.02
N ARG A 318 -4.85 -17.12 11.70
CA ARG A 318 -5.80 -16.74 10.65
C ARG A 318 -6.77 -17.88 10.31
N TRP A 319 -7.44 -18.43 11.32
CA TRP A 319 -8.41 -19.52 11.14
C TRP A 319 -9.46 -19.15 10.07
N CYS A 320 -9.92 -17.90 10.04
CA CYS A 320 -10.92 -17.40 9.10
C CYS A 320 -10.56 -17.61 7.62
N CYS A 321 -9.28 -17.61 7.25
CA CYS A 321 -8.88 -17.88 5.86
C CYS A 321 -9.20 -19.32 5.46
N ARG A 322 -9.01 -20.27 6.38
CA ARG A 322 -9.28 -21.67 6.13
C ARG A 322 -10.79 -21.91 6.05
N THR A 323 -11.52 -21.47 7.06
CA THR A 323 -12.94 -21.83 7.26
C THR A 323 -13.86 -21.04 6.33
N SER A 324 -13.54 -19.78 6.06
CA SER A 324 -14.38 -18.89 5.24
C SER A 324 -13.89 -18.75 3.80
N LYS A 325 -12.76 -19.34 3.40
CA LYS A 325 -12.30 -19.26 2.00
C LYS A 325 -11.93 -20.61 1.42
N LEU A 326 -11.04 -21.35 2.07
CA LEU A 326 -10.47 -22.56 1.49
C LEU A 326 -11.42 -23.76 1.57
N GLU A 327 -12.09 -23.98 2.70
CA GLU A 327 -13.03 -25.09 2.86
C GLU A 327 -14.31 -24.93 1.99
N PRO A 328 -14.95 -23.75 1.92
CA PRO A 328 -16.09 -23.52 1.02
C PRO A 328 -15.71 -23.73 -0.46
N LEU A 329 -14.53 -23.26 -0.87
CA LEU A 329 -14.03 -23.49 -2.22
C LEU A 329 -13.83 -24.98 -2.51
N ARG A 330 -13.20 -25.72 -1.59
CA ARG A 330 -13.01 -27.17 -1.75
C ARG A 330 -14.34 -27.90 -1.90
N ARG A 331 -15.33 -27.56 -1.06
CA ARG A 331 -16.68 -28.12 -1.11
C ARG A 331 -17.33 -27.84 -2.46
N HIS A 332 -17.27 -26.60 -2.93
CA HIS A 332 -17.82 -26.20 -4.23
C HIS A 332 -17.20 -26.98 -5.41
N ILE A 333 -15.88 -27.19 -5.41
CA ILE A 333 -15.22 -27.97 -6.48
C ILE A 333 -15.74 -29.42 -6.48
N ILE A 334 -15.86 -30.05 -5.31
CA ILE A 334 -16.36 -31.42 -5.18
C ILE A 334 -17.82 -31.53 -5.62
N GLU A 335 -18.67 -30.60 -5.18
CA GLU A 335 -20.10 -30.58 -5.53
C GLU A 335 -20.33 -30.32 -7.02
N SER A 336 -19.50 -29.49 -7.64
CA SER A 336 -19.66 -29.10 -9.05
C SER A 336 -19.04 -30.09 -10.03
N TYR A 337 -17.95 -30.74 -9.64
CA TYR A 337 -17.11 -31.52 -10.56
C TYR A 337 -16.82 -32.96 -10.10
N GLY A 338 -17.36 -33.39 -8.96
CA GLY A 338 -17.17 -34.73 -8.40
C GLY A 338 -15.98 -34.84 -7.44
N GLU A 339 -15.84 -36.00 -6.78
CA GLU A 339 -14.79 -36.23 -5.76
C GLU A 339 -13.37 -36.06 -6.31
N ASP A 340 -13.14 -36.50 -7.55
CA ASP A 340 -11.87 -36.35 -8.28
C ASP A 340 -11.83 -35.09 -9.16
N GLY A 341 -12.86 -34.24 -9.08
CA GLY A 341 -12.99 -33.03 -9.88
C GLY A 341 -11.95 -31.99 -9.50
N GLU A 342 -11.37 -31.33 -10.51
CA GLU A 342 -10.35 -30.30 -10.33
C GLU A 342 -10.76 -28.97 -10.97
N LEU A 343 -10.25 -27.87 -10.43
CA LEU A 343 -10.46 -26.52 -10.94
C LEU A 343 -9.14 -25.79 -11.19
N VAL A 344 -9.03 -25.13 -12.35
CA VAL A 344 -7.96 -24.18 -12.62
C VAL A 344 -8.40 -22.77 -12.25
N SER A 345 -7.61 -22.08 -11.43
CA SER A 345 -7.85 -20.70 -11.02
C SER A 345 -6.71 -19.78 -11.44
N PHE A 346 -7.03 -18.76 -12.22
CA PHE A 346 -6.12 -17.63 -12.44
C PHE A 346 -6.20 -16.67 -11.25
N ILE A 347 -5.06 -16.39 -10.61
CA ILE A 347 -4.98 -15.65 -9.34
C ILE A 347 -4.09 -14.41 -9.49
N GLY A 348 -4.57 -13.29 -8.95
CA GLY A 348 -3.87 -11.99 -8.90
C GLY A 348 -2.75 -11.89 -7.87
N GLN A 349 -1.97 -12.96 -7.68
CA GLN A 349 -0.83 -12.94 -6.77
C GLN A 349 0.38 -12.27 -7.43
N ARG A 350 1.02 -11.32 -6.74
CA ARG A 350 2.25 -10.65 -7.22
C ARG A 350 3.42 -10.85 -6.26
N LYS A 351 4.63 -11.00 -6.81
CA LYS A 351 5.85 -11.15 -6.00
C LYS A 351 6.13 -9.93 -5.11
N TYR A 352 5.73 -8.73 -5.55
CA TYR A 352 6.01 -7.49 -4.86
C TYR A 352 5.18 -7.28 -3.58
N GLU A 353 4.10 -8.04 -3.37
CA GLU A 353 3.23 -7.91 -2.19
C GLU A 353 3.89 -8.32 -0.87
N SER A 354 4.76 -9.35 -0.90
CA SER A 354 5.47 -9.81 0.30
C SER A 354 6.63 -10.74 -0.05
N PHE A 355 7.55 -10.89 0.89
CA PHE A 355 8.67 -11.82 0.77
C PHE A 355 8.22 -13.27 0.53
N SER A 356 7.10 -13.69 1.14
CA SER A 356 6.52 -15.02 0.91
C SER A 356 6.00 -15.16 -0.51
N ARG A 357 5.26 -14.17 -1.03
CA ARG A 357 4.72 -14.21 -2.41
C ARG A 357 5.83 -14.21 -3.46
N MET A 358 6.96 -13.57 -3.18
CA MET A 358 8.11 -13.59 -4.07
C MET A 358 8.69 -15.01 -4.27
N LYS A 359 8.68 -15.83 -3.22
CA LYS A 359 9.21 -17.21 -3.27
C LYS A 359 8.22 -18.20 -3.90
N ASN A 360 6.95 -17.82 -4.02
CA ASN A 360 5.95 -18.72 -4.58
C ASN A 360 6.21 -18.96 -6.08
N PRO A 361 6.02 -20.20 -6.56
CA PRO A 361 5.99 -20.47 -7.99
C PRO A 361 4.78 -19.79 -8.66
N ARG A 362 4.84 -19.62 -9.98
CA ARG A 362 3.75 -19.02 -10.77
C ARG A 362 2.65 -20.01 -11.14
N VAL A 363 2.93 -21.31 -11.07
CA VAL A 363 1.98 -22.40 -11.24
C VAL A 363 2.13 -23.32 -10.04
N TRP A 364 1.04 -23.63 -9.33
CA TRP A 364 1.08 -24.55 -8.21
C TRP A 364 -0.28 -25.20 -7.97
N ARG A 365 -0.26 -26.34 -7.28
CA ARG A 365 -1.46 -26.93 -6.70
C ARG A 365 -1.64 -26.40 -5.27
N ASN A 366 -2.84 -25.94 -4.93
CA ASN A 366 -3.11 -25.34 -3.62
C ASN A 366 -2.93 -26.38 -2.51
N SER A 367 -2.13 -26.05 -1.48
CA SER A 367 -1.78 -26.99 -0.40
C SER A 367 -2.96 -27.40 0.49
N TYR A 368 -4.00 -26.58 0.56
CA TYR A 368 -5.22 -26.88 1.34
C TYR A 368 -6.35 -27.39 0.45
N VAL A 369 -6.49 -26.81 -0.73
CA VAL A 369 -7.49 -27.19 -1.74
C VAL A 369 -6.77 -27.97 -2.84
N GLN A 370 -6.41 -29.23 -2.54
CA GLN A 370 -5.54 -30.04 -3.41
C GLN A 370 -6.12 -30.25 -4.82
N ASN A 371 -7.43 -30.10 -5.00
CA ASN A 371 -8.12 -30.13 -6.27
C ASN A 371 -8.16 -28.77 -6.99
N GLN A 372 -7.40 -27.78 -6.55
CA GLN A 372 -7.24 -26.48 -7.22
C GLN A 372 -5.82 -26.32 -7.76
N VAL A 373 -5.71 -26.07 -9.08
CA VAL A 373 -4.48 -25.64 -9.74
C VAL A 373 -4.52 -24.14 -9.94
N CYS A 374 -3.47 -23.45 -9.53
CA CYS A 374 -3.39 -22.00 -9.53
C CYS A 374 -2.35 -21.50 -10.53
N LEU A 375 -2.72 -20.53 -11.37
CA LEU A 375 -1.81 -19.81 -12.26
C LEU A 375 -1.78 -18.33 -11.86
N ALA A 376 -0.59 -17.72 -11.80
CA ALA A 376 -0.42 -16.28 -11.50
C ALA A 376 0.18 -15.52 -12.70
N PRO A 377 -0.65 -15.07 -13.67
CA PRO A 377 -0.18 -14.39 -14.87
C PRO A 377 0.60 -13.11 -14.57
N ILE A 378 0.09 -12.32 -13.63
CA ILE A 378 0.66 -11.01 -13.24
C ILE A 378 1.71 -11.09 -12.13
N HIS A 379 2.26 -12.29 -11.83
CA HIS A 379 3.20 -12.48 -10.72
C HIS A 379 4.37 -11.50 -10.69
N THR A 380 4.81 -11.04 -11.87
CA THR A 380 5.95 -10.13 -12.04
C THR A 380 5.57 -8.64 -12.08
N TRP A 381 4.28 -8.30 -11.97
CA TRP A 381 3.79 -6.93 -12.06
C TRP A 381 3.98 -6.20 -10.72
N THR A 382 4.32 -4.91 -10.79
CA THR A 382 4.26 -3.99 -9.62
C THR A 382 2.85 -3.41 -9.48
N ALA A 383 2.54 -2.76 -8.36
CA ALA A 383 1.29 -2.06 -8.15
C ALA A 383 1.06 -0.99 -9.24
N LEU A 384 2.11 -0.30 -9.66
CA LEU A 384 2.04 0.67 -10.76
C LEU A 384 1.71 0.01 -12.11
N HIS A 385 2.20 -1.22 -12.40
CA HIS A 385 1.77 -1.94 -13.61
C HIS A 385 0.25 -2.19 -13.56
N VAL A 386 -0.24 -2.71 -12.44
CA VAL A 386 -1.66 -3.03 -12.23
C VAL A 386 -2.53 -1.81 -12.42
N TRP A 387 -2.19 -0.69 -11.78
CA TRP A 387 -2.97 0.54 -11.87
C TRP A 387 -2.97 1.15 -13.27
N LEU A 388 -1.80 1.29 -13.90
CA LEU A 388 -1.74 1.83 -15.25
C LEU A 388 -2.46 0.95 -16.26
N TYR A 389 -2.47 -0.37 -16.07
CA TYR A 389 -3.23 -1.29 -16.90
C TYR A 389 -4.74 -1.13 -16.68
N ILE A 390 -5.22 -1.04 -15.43
CA ILE A 390 -6.62 -0.75 -15.11
C ILE A 390 -7.09 0.57 -15.74
N PHE A 391 -6.26 1.62 -15.64
CA PHE A 391 -6.56 2.92 -16.26
C PHE A 391 -6.59 2.83 -17.79
N ARG A 392 -5.64 2.12 -18.41
CA ARG A 392 -5.60 1.89 -19.86
C ARG A 392 -6.89 1.22 -20.36
N GLU A 393 -7.38 0.21 -19.62
CA GLU A 393 -8.59 -0.53 -19.98
C GLU A 393 -9.89 0.19 -19.58
N ASN A 394 -9.81 1.35 -18.89
CA ASN A 394 -10.96 2.03 -18.28
C ASN A 394 -11.82 1.07 -17.45
N ALA A 395 -11.17 0.20 -16.68
CA ALA A 395 -11.84 -0.85 -15.94
C ALA A 395 -12.41 -0.33 -14.60
N PRO A 396 -13.58 -0.83 -14.16
CA PRO A 396 -14.21 -0.38 -12.92
C PRO A 396 -13.47 -1.02 -11.75
N PHE A 397 -12.82 -0.20 -10.94
CA PHE A 397 -12.14 -0.64 -9.72
C PHE A 397 -12.92 -0.19 -8.47
N ASN A 398 -12.72 -0.88 -7.36
CA ASN A 398 -13.39 -0.56 -6.10
C ASN A 398 -13.03 0.87 -5.63
N TYR A 399 -14.05 1.71 -5.42
CA TYR A 399 -13.85 3.13 -5.09
C TYR A 399 -13.11 3.36 -3.76
N LEU A 400 -13.06 2.39 -2.84
CA LEU A 400 -12.31 2.51 -1.59
C LEU A 400 -10.80 2.68 -1.77
N TYR A 401 -10.27 2.29 -2.94
CA TYR A 401 -8.88 2.63 -3.30
C TYR A 401 -8.65 4.15 -3.34
N MET A 402 -9.68 4.93 -3.71
CA MET A 402 -9.63 6.39 -3.71
C MET A 402 -9.74 6.98 -2.30
N HIS A 403 -10.15 6.19 -1.30
CA HIS A 403 -10.32 6.61 0.10
C HIS A 403 -9.26 6.02 1.04
N GLY A 404 -8.07 5.70 0.52
CA GLY A 404 -6.92 5.27 1.32
C GLY A 404 -6.93 3.80 1.77
N VAL A 405 -7.82 2.96 1.22
CA VAL A 405 -7.80 1.50 1.44
C VAL A 405 -7.03 0.83 0.31
N ASP A 406 -5.81 0.36 0.58
CA ASP A 406 -4.89 -0.14 -0.46
C ASP A 406 -4.97 -1.65 -0.72
N ARG A 407 -5.79 -2.37 0.06
CA ARG A 407 -6.06 -3.81 -0.09
C ARG A 407 -7.54 -4.09 0.18
N MET A 408 -8.21 -4.69 -0.79
CA MET A 408 -9.58 -5.20 -0.63
C MET A 408 -9.56 -6.59 0.00
N GLY A 409 -10.45 -6.79 0.97
CA GLY A 409 -10.63 -7.99 1.75
C GLY A 409 -11.57 -7.70 2.92
N CYS A 410 -11.59 -8.59 3.91
CA CYS A 410 -12.46 -8.42 5.07
C CYS A 410 -12.12 -7.13 5.85
N TYR A 411 -13.14 -6.33 6.19
CA TYR A 411 -12.95 -4.97 6.73
C TYR A 411 -12.22 -4.94 8.09
N MET A 412 -12.34 -6.00 8.88
CA MET A 412 -11.71 -6.17 10.20
C MET A 412 -10.44 -7.03 10.17
N CYS A 413 -9.81 -7.23 9.01
CA CYS A 413 -8.70 -8.18 8.89
C CYS A 413 -7.56 -7.87 9.90
N PRO A 414 -7.14 -8.83 10.76
CA PRO A 414 -6.09 -8.59 11.75
C PRO A 414 -4.74 -8.27 11.09
N ALA A 415 -4.55 -8.68 9.83
CA ALA A 415 -3.34 -8.44 9.04
C ALA A 415 -3.24 -7.04 8.42
N SER A 416 -4.28 -6.21 8.51
CA SER A 416 -4.21 -4.80 8.09
C SER A 416 -3.24 -4.00 8.95
N ASP A 417 -2.83 -2.80 8.55
CA ASP A 417 -2.09 -1.91 9.46
C ASP A 417 -3.10 -1.23 10.41
N VAL A 418 -2.71 -0.88 11.65
CA VAL A 418 -3.59 -0.16 12.59
C VAL A 418 -4.08 1.15 11.96
N GLY A 419 -3.18 1.91 11.32
CA GLY A 419 -3.56 3.17 10.67
C GLY A 419 -4.61 2.99 9.57
N VAL A 420 -4.63 1.83 8.90
CA VAL A 420 -5.66 1.48 7.91
C VAL A 420 -6.98 1.09 8.58
N LEU A 421 -6.93 0.38 9.72
CA LEU A 421 -8.14 0.07 10.49
C LEU A 421 -8.82 1.33 11.03
N GLU A 422 -8.05 2.31 11.52
CA GLU A 422 -8.62 3.60 11.94
C GLU A 422 -9.28 4.34 10.76
N LYS A 423 -8.67 4.28 9.58
CA LYS A 423 -9.27 4.83 8.36
C LYS A 423 -10.57 4.10 8.02
N ILE A 424 -10.59 2.77 8.04
CA ILE A 424 -11.79 1.96 7.82
C ILE A 424 -12.88 2.30 8.83
N LYS A 425 -12.55 2.41 10.12
CA LYS A 425 -13.48 2.82 11.18
C LYS A 425 -14.10 4.20 10.91
N SER A 426 -13.32 5.14 10.38
CA SER A 426 -13.84 6.48 10.03
C SER A 426 -14.72 6.49 8.77
N VAL A 427 -14.44 5.62 7.80
CA VAL A 427 -15.17 5.56 6.52
C VAL A 427 -16.45 4.71 6.63
N HIS A 428 -16.39 3.64 7.43
CA HIS A 428 -17.46 2.66 7.64
C HIS A 428 -17.70 2.40 9.13
N PRO A 429 -18.19 3.41 9.89
CA PRO A 429 -18.47 3.25 11.32
C PRO A 429 -19.48 2.13 11.61
N GLU A 430 -20.43 1.89 10.70
CA GLU A 430 -21.45 0.84 10.81
C GLU A 430 -20.86 -0.58 10.77
N LEU A 431 -19.94 -0.84 9.83
CA LEU A 431 -19.25 -2.13 9.75
C LEU A 431 -18.35 -2.34 10.97
N TRP A 432 -17.69 -1.27 11.42
CA TRP A 432 -16.87 -1.33 12.61
C TRP A 432 -17.69 -1.60 13.87
N GLN A 433 -18.90 -1.04 13.97
CA GLN A 433 -19.81 -1.27 15.09
C GLN A 433 -20.29 -2.72 15.15
N GLU A 434 -20.68 -3.32 14.01
CA GLU A 434 -21.05 -4.76 13.95
C GLU A 434 -19.92 -5.64 14.49
N TRP A 435 -18.68 -5.31 14.14
CA TRP A 435 -17.51 -6.00 14.65
C TRP A 435 -17.28 -5.78 16.15
N GLU A 436 -17.33 -4.53 16.62
CA GLU A 436 -17.14 -4.20 18.04
C GLU A 436 -18.21 -4.88 18.92
N ASP A 437 -19.46 -4.93 18.46
CA ASP A 437 -20.56 -5.59 19.17
C ASP A 437 -20.32 -7.10 19.27
N ALA A 438 -19.97 -7.76 18.16
CA ALA A 438 -19.69 -9.20 18.15
C ALA A 438 -18.51 -9.57 19.05
N VAL A 439 -17.45 -8.77 19.03
CA VAL A 439 -16.28 -8.98 19.90
C VAL A 439 -16.63 -8.73 21.36
N SER A 440 -17.43 -7.71 21.66
CA SER A 440 -17.84 -7.39 23.03
C SER A 440 -18.66 -8.53 23.65
N ILE A 441 -19.63 -9.07 22.92
CA ILE A 441 -20.43 -10.24 23.37
C ILE A 441 -19.52 -11.43 23.67
N TRP A 442 -18.56 -11.72 22.77
CA TRP A 442 -17.62 -12.82 22.97
C TRP A 442 -16.72 -12.59 24.18
N MET A 443 -16.25 -11.36 24.40
CA MET A 443 -15.41 -11.00 25.54
C MET A 443 -16.15 -11.13 26.87
N GLU A 444 -17.41 -10.68 26.95
CA GLU A 444 -18.23 -10.81 28.14
C GLU A 444 -18.42 -12.27 28.54
N LYS A 445 -18.73 -13.14 27.57
CA LYS A 445 -18.86 -14.60 27.79
C LYS A 445 -17.58 -15.25 28.31
N ASN A 446 -16.40 -14.71 27.95
CA ASN A 446 -15.10 -15.25 28.31
C ASN A 446 -14.39 -14.49 29.44
N GLY A 447 -15.05 -13.50 30.06
CA GLY A 447 -14.47 -12.71 31.15
C GLY A 447 -13.26 -11.85 30.75
N ILE A 448 -13.20 -11.38 29.50
CA ILE A 448 -12.07 -10.60 28.96
C ILE A 448 -12.39 -9.09 29.05
N SER A 449 -11.42 -8.30 29.53
CA SER A 449 -11.57 -6.85 29.69
C SER A 449 -11.60 -6.09 28.37
N LYS A 450 -12.46 -5.07 28.27
CA LYS A 450 -12.58 -4.17 27.10
C LYS A 450 -11.24 -3.59 26.63
N SER A 451 -10.32 -3.31 27.57
CA SER A 451 -8.99 -2.76 27.23
C SER A 451 -8.15 -3.69 26.35
N TRP A 452 -8.44 -4.99 26.31
CA TRP A 452 -7.83 -5.95 25.39
C TRP A 452 -8.19 -5.66 23.93
N PHE A 453 -9.44 -5.32 23.66
CA PHE A 453 -9.89 -4.96 22.31
C PHE A 453 -9.35 -3.58 21.90
N GLU A 454 -9.49 -2.58 22.79
CA GLU A 454 -9.06 -1.20 22.56
C GLU A 454 -7.53 -1.09 22.34
N SER A 455 -6.73 -1.93 23.00
CA SER A 455 -5.29 -1.98 22.79
C SER A 455 -4.86 -2.72 21.51
N GLY A 456 -5.80 -3.29 20.76
CA GLY A 456 -5.52 -4.07 19.56
C GLY A 456 -4.87 -5.44 19.82
N LYS A 457 -4.85 -5.90 21.08
CA LYS A 457 -4.24 -7.19 21.46
C LYS A 457 -4.93 -8.40 20.83
N TRP A 458 -6.21 -8.27 20.47
CA TRP A 458 -6.97 -9.32 19.76
C TRP A 458 -6.32 -9.77 18.44
N ARG A 459 -5.42 -8.96 17.89
CA ARG A 459 -4.78 -9.18 16.60
C ARG A 459 -3.55 -10.08 16.67
N THR A 460 -3.12 -10.47 17.87
CA THR A 460 -1.97 -11.34 18.09
C THR A 460 -2.25 -12.22 19.30
N ARG A 461 -2.18 -13.55 19.16
CA ARG A 461 -2.34 -14.45 20.31
C ARG A 461 -1.05 -14.56 21.15
N GLY A 462 0.11 -14.39 20.52
CA GLY A 462 1.43 -14.59 21.16
C GLY A 462 1.70 -16.06 21.47
N ASP A 463 2.89 -16.38 22.01
CA ASP A 463 3.32 -17.76 22.32
C ASP A 463 2.54 -18.43 23.48
N GLY A 464 1.40 -17.86 23.90
CA GLY A 464 0.65 -18.22 25.10
C GLY A 464 -0.79 -18.68 24.86
N ALA A 465 -1.11 -19.24 23.69
CA ALA A 465 -2.43 -19.84 23.44
C ALA A 465 -2.27 -21.16 22.69
N ALA A 466 -2.19 -22.25 23.47
CA ALA A 466 -2.43 -23.63 23.01
C ALA A 466 -3.93 -23.87 22.83
#